data_AF-A0A9D4ZWA3-F1
#
_entry.id   AF-A0A9D4ZWA3-F1
#
_cell.length_a   1.000
_cell.length_b   1.000
_cell.length_c   1.000
_cell.angle_alpha   90.00
_cell.angle_beta   90.00
_cell.angle_gamma   90.00
#
_symmetry.space_group_name_H-M   'P 1'
#
loop_
_entity.id
_entity.type
_entity.pdbx_description
1 polymer ?
#
loop_
_entity_poly.entity_id
_entity_poly.type
_entity_poly.pdbx_seq_one_letter_code
_entity_poly.pdbx_strand_id
1 'polypeptide(L)'
;MSAGPGLESLVDQTISVITNDGRNIVGVLKGFDQATNIILDESHERVYSTKEGVQQLVLGLYIIRGDNISVVGELDEDLDSNLDLSKLRAHPLKPGSMLFKYVLGSIFVRYFIIDDGWQQIESKPKDADSVVQEGAQFATRLTGIKENTKFQKNGGGNGLEHVVDQTKQLHNMKYVYVWHALAGYWGGVKPTAIGMEHFNTVVAYPIHSPGVLGNQPDAVMDSLTVHGLDGVKVDVQNIIETLGSGHGGRVSITRSYHQALEASIARNFCDNGCISCMCHNTDGLYSAKQTAVVRASDDFYPHDPASHTIHVSSVTYNSIFLGEFMQPDWDMFHSLHPAAEYHAAARAISGGPIYIEKKNRIHCETPETLTGSVCTSDVDLIAQVAGADWNGDAVVFSYRSGNIALLPKGASMPVTLKVLEYELFHFYPIKEIAQGIWFAPIGLLDMFNTGGAVEQFEIHQKGVAASVSLKVRGSGRFGVYCSQRPVKCVVGDNENEFKYESETGLTTF
;
A
#
# COMPACT_ATOMS: atom_id res chain seq x y z
N MET A 1 29.90 -4.91 -33.06
CA MET A 1 30.14 -3.74 -32.18
C MET A 1 28.77 -3.30 -31.70
N SER A 2 28.45 -3.52 -30.43
CA SER A 2 27.14 -3.18 -29.85
C SER A 2 27.05 -1.67 -29.69
N ALA A 3 26.09 -1.02 -30.36
CA ALA A 3 25.76 0.37 -30.12
C ALA A 3 25.36 0.53 -28.64
N GLY A 4 26.00 1.46 -27.93
CA GLY A 4 25.65 1.78 -26.56
C GLY A 4 24.29 2.49 -26.47
N PRO A 5 23.58 2.40 -25.34
CA PRO A 5 22.36 3.18 -25.11
C PRO A 5 22.71 4.67 -24.96
N GLY A 6 22.09 5.57 -25.74
CA GLY A 6 22.24 7.03 -25.62
C GLY A 6 22.14 7.79 -26.94
N LEU A 7 22.40 9.11 -26.92
CA LEU A 7 22.42 9.97 -28.12
C LEU A 7 23.44 9.54 -29.19
N GLU A 8 24.44 8.75 -28.80
CA GLU A 8 25.47 8.23 -29.70
C GLU A 8 24.88 7.38 -30.83
N SER A 9 23.82 6.62 -30.57
CA SER A 9 23.13 5.84 -31.61
C SER A 9 22.28 6.68 -32.55
N LEU A 10 22.01 7.95 -32.20
CA LEU A 10 21.17 8.88 -32.97
C LEU A 10 22.01 9.86 -33.80
N VAL A 11 23.34 9.79 -33.72
CA VAL A 11 24.22 10.61 -34.57
C VAL A 11 23.98 10.25 -36.03
N ASP A 12 23.89 11.27 -36.87
CA ASP A 12 23.52 11.23 -38.28
C ASP A 12 22.06 10.80 -38.58
N GLN A 13 21.20 10.72 -37.56
CA GLN A 13 19.75 10.52 -37.73
C GLN A 13 18.96 11.83 -37.59
N THR A 14 17.79 11.89 -38.22
CA THR A 14 16.82 12.98 -38.03
C THR A 14 16.14 12.83 -36.67
N ILE A 15 16.23 13.87 -35.84
CA ILE A 15 15.64 13.91 -34.50
C ILE A 15 14.74 15.13 -34.32
N SER A 16 13.78 15.01 -33.41
CA SER A 16 12.92 16.09 -32.93
C SER A 16 13.31 16.46 -31.50
N VAL A 17 13.50 17.76 -31.27
CA VAL A 17 14.00 18.30 -30.01
C VAL A 17 12.98 19.28 -29.45
N ILE A 18 12.44 18.97 -28.28
CA ILE A 18 11.57 19.89 -27.53
C ILE A 18 12.41 20.63 -26.50
N THR A 19 12.27 21.93 -26.48
CA THR A 19 12.98 22.83 -25.56
C THR A 19 12.11 23.26 -24.38
N ASN A 20 12.75 23.69 -23.29
CA ASN A 20 12.08 24.10 -22.06
C ASN A 20 11.17 25.34 -22.23
N ASP A 21 11.39 26.15 -23.26
CA ASP A 21 10.52 27.27 -23.64
C ASP A 21 9.39 26.89 -24.61
N GLY A 22 9.23 25.59 -24.91
CA GLY A 22 8.12 25.08 -25.73
C GLY A 22 8.36 25.16 -27.23
N ARG A 23 9.61 25.10 -27.69
CA ARG A 23 9.91 25.03 -29.14
C ARG A 23 10.16 23.59 -29.55
N ASN A 24 9.68 23.22 -30.74
CA ASN A 24 9.95 21.93 -31.36
C ASN A 24 10.89 22.17 -32.55
N ILE A 25 12.10 21.62 -32.48
CA ILE A 25 13.15 21.79 -33.49
C ILE A 25 13.54 20.43 -34.04
N VAL A 26 13.40 20.25 -35.35
CA VAL A 26 13.72 19.02 -36.06
C VAL A 26 14.97 19.22 -36.90
N GLY A 27 15.90 18.26 -36.90
CA GLY A 27 17.11 18.29 -37.72
C GLY A 27 17.98 17.03 -37.56
N VAL A 28 19.06 16.95 -38.32
CA VAL A 28 20.01 15.81 -38.28
C VAL A 28 21.01 16.01 -37.16
N LEU A 29 21.10 15.09 -36.20
CA LEU A 29 22.05 15.19 -35.09
C LEU A 29 23.49 14.97 -35.57
N LYS A 30 24.34 16.00 -35.52
CA LYS A 30 25.75 15.89 -35.93
C LYS A 30 26.74 15.69 -34.79
N GLY A 31 26.32 16.00 -33.57
CA GLY A 31 27.16 15.80 -32.40
C GLY A 31 26.51 16.29 -31.13
N PHE A 32 27.00 15.80 -30.02
CA PHE A 32 26.60 16.20 -28.68
C PHE A 32 27.80 16.17 -27.74
N ASP A 33 27.70 16.85 -26.60
CA ASP A 33 28.72 16.82 -25.55
C ASP A 33 28.19 16.24 -24.23
N GLN A 34 29.05 16.16 -23.21
CA GLN A 34 28.71 15.63 -21.89
C GLN A 34 27.63 16.43 -21.12
N ALA A 35 27.32 17.65 -21.57
CA ALA A 35 26.26 18.48 -21.01
C ALA A 35 24.97 18.41 -21.84
N THR A 36 24.89 17.48 -22.81
CA THR A 36 23.78 17.33 -23.74
C THR A 36 23.57 18.58 -24.60
N ASN A 37 24.61 19.40 -24.81
CA ASN A 37 24.54 20.40 -25.88
C ASN A 37 24.55 19.63 -27.21
N ILE A 38 23.59 19.91 -28.09
CA ILE A 38 23.48 19.20 -29.37
C ILE A 38 23.65 20.14 -30.56
N ILE A 39 24.20 19.60 -31.63
CA ILE A 39 24.36 20.29 -32.92
C ILE A 39 23.44 19.59 -33.91
N LEU A 40 22.47 20.34 -34.43
CA LEU A 40 21.57 19.90 -35.50
C LEU A 40 22.00 20.53 -36.82
N ASP A 41 22.07 19.74 -37.87
CA ASP A 41 22.20 20.19 -39.25
C ASP A 41 20.86 20.07 -39.99
N GLU A 42 20.70 20.82 -41.08
CA GLU A 42 19.47 20.86 -41.89
C GLU A 42 18.18 21.09 -41.05
N SER A 43 18.30 21.84 -39.96
CA SER A 43 17.24 21.95 -38.96
C SER A 43 16.16 22.99 -39.30
N HIS A 44 14.97 22.78 -38.75
CA HIS A 44 13.83 23.70 -38.81
C HIS A 44 12.99 23.63 -37.53
N GLU A 45 12.34 24.72 -37.16
CA GLU A 45 11.38 24.77 -36.06
C GLU A 45 9.95 24.56 -36.54
N ARG A 46 9.18 23.73 -35.84
CA ARG A 46 7.75 23.54 -36.06
C ARG A 46 6.94 24.47 -35.16
N VAL A 47 6.24 25.42 -35.77
CA VAL A 47 5.40 26.39 -35.07
C VAL A 47 3.95 25.95 -35.16
N TYR A 48 3.38 25.55 -34.01
CA TYR A 48 2.01 25.06 -33.91
C TYR A 48 1.02 26.21 -33.65
N SER A 49 -0.14 26.15 -34.31
CA SER A 49 -1.23 27.11 -34.13
C SER A 49 -2.58 26.41 -34.16
N THR A 50 -3.53 26.91 -33.35
CA THR A 50 -4.93 26.45 -33.41
C THR A 50 -5.69 27.05 -34.57
N LYS A 51 -5.13 28.06 -35.25
CA LYS A 51 -5.78 28.80 -36.34
C LYS A 51 -5.17 28.46 -37.70
N GLU A 52 -3.87 28.26 -37.76
CA GLU A 52 -3.10 28.04 -38.99
C GLU A 52 -2.36 26.71 -38.98
N GLY A 53 -1.99 26.23 -40.17
CA GLY A 53 -1.17 25.01 -40.31
C GLY A 53 0.15 25.13 -39.59
N VAL A 54 0.74 24.00 -39.24
CA VAL A 54 2.09 23.98 -38.68
C VAL A 54 3.04 24.57 -39.70
N GLN A 55 3.75 25.61 -39.31
CA GLN A 55 4.75 26.27 -40.14
C GLN A 55 6.13 25.69 -39.81
N GLN A 56 6.96 25.50 -40.83
CA GLN A 56 8.35 25.09 -40.67
C GLN A 56 9.26 26.30 -40.91
N LEU A 57 9.88 26.80 -39.83
CA LEU A 57 10.85 27.88 -39.90
C LEU A 57 12.25 27.28 -40.05
N VAL A 58 12.86 27.44 -41.22
CA VAL A 58 14.19 26.88 -41.51
C VAL A 58 15.26 27.57 -40.64
N LEU A 59 16.07 26.77 -39.95
CA LEU A 59 17.15 27.21 -39.07
C LEU A 59 18.55 26.84 -39.60
N GLY A 60 18.67 25.78 -40.39
CA GLY A 60 19.95 25.30 -40.94
C GLY A 60 20.79 24.61 -39.87
N LEU A 61 22.04 25.03 -39.68
CA LEU A 61 22.87 24.55 -38.58
C LEU A 61 22.45 25.24 -37.27
N TYR A 62 22.00 24.48 -36.28
CA TYR A 62 21.46 25.02 -35.04
C TYR A 62 22.00 24.28 -33.81
N ILE A 63 22.50 25.04 -32.82
CA ILE A 63 23.07 24.49 -31.58
C ILE A 63 22.10 24.76 -30.45
N ILE A 64 21.73 23.72 -29.71
CA ILE A 64 20.84 23.82 -28.55
C ILE A 64 21.65 23.45 -27.31
N ARG A 65 21.61 24.32 -26.29
CA ARG A 65 22.26 24.01 -25.02
C ARG A 65 21.45 22.98 -24.25
N GLY A 66 22.11 22.02 -23.61
CA GLY A 66 21.44 20.90 -22.95
C GLY A 66 20.53 21.30 -21.79
N ASP A 67 20.82 22.41 -21.12
CA ASP A 67 19.96 23.01 -20.08
C ASP A 67 18.64 23.58 -20.63
N ASN A 68 18.55 23.79 -21.94
CA ASN A 68 17.33 24.21 -22.63
C ASN A 68 16.59 23.04 -23.29
N ILE A 69 17.14 21.82 -23.28
CA ILE A 69 16.54 20.64 -23.90
C ILE A 69 15.66 19.93 -22.88
N SER A 70 14.40 19.70 -23.25
CA SER A 70 13.43 18.93 -22.48
C SER A 70 13.38 17.48 -22.97
N VAL A 71 13.26 17.28 -24.29
CA VAL A 71 13.13 15.95 -24.91
C VAL A 71 13.93 15.91 -26.21
N VAL A 72 14.59 14.78 -26.47
CA VAL A 72 15.14 14.41 -27.77
C VAL A 72 14.48 13.09 -28.19
N GLY A 73 13.83 13.08 -29.35
CA GLY A 73 13.18 11.90 -29.90
C GLY A 73 13.65 11.61 -31.31
N GLU A 74 13.81 10.33 -31.64
CA GLU A 74 13.97 9.86 -33.01
C GLU A 74 12.70 10.20 -33.81
N LEU A 75 12.88 10.63 -35.06
CA LEU A 75 11.77 10.93 -35.96
C LEU A 75 11.71 9.86 -37.05
N ASP A 76 10.58 9.19 -37.16
CA ASP A 76 10.31 8.28 -38.29
C ASP A 76 10.11 9.11 -39.56
N GLU A 77 11.11 9.13 -40.44
CA GLU A 77 11.14 9.96 -41.65
C GLU A 77 10.02 9.59 -42.65
N ASP A 78 9.64 8.31 -42.71
CA ASP A 78 8.58 7.84 -43.60
C ASP A 78 7.21 8.31 -43.08
N LEU A 79 6.95 8.20 -41.79
CA LEU A 79 5.72 8.71 -41.20
C LEU A 79 5.65 10.23 -41.26
N ASP A 80 6.75 10.91 -40.96
CA ASP A 80 6.80 12.36 -40.88
C ASP A 80 6.63 13.02 -42.25
N SER A 81 7.25 12.47 -43.29
CA SER A 81 7.09 12.95 -44.68
C SER A 81 5.67 12.79 -45.23
N ASN A 82 4.87 11.87 -44.67
CA ASN A 82 3.47 11.66 -45.03
C ASN A 82 2.49 12.60 -44.31
N LEU A 83 2.96 13.42 -43.34
CA LEU A 83 2.11 14.36 -42.63
C LEU A 83 1.85 15.63 -43.45
N ASP A 84 0.57 15.94 -43.66
CA ASP A 84 0.16 17.25 -44.20
C ASP A 84 0.13 18.31 -43.09
N LEU A 85 1.31 18.84 -42.75
CA LEU A 85 1.51 19.86 -41.71
C LEU A 85 0.64 21.11 -41.92
N SER A 86 0.30 21.44 -43.18
CA SER A 86 -0.56 22.58 -43.50
C SER A 86 -1.99 22.45 -42.96
N LYS A 87 -2.45 21.22 -42.72
CA LYS A 87 -3.77 20.89 -42.18
C LYS A 87 -3.76 20.62 -40.66
N LEU A 88 -2.59 20.40 -40.07
CA LEU A 88 -2.46 20.13 -38.65
C LEU A 88 -2.70 21.41 -37.84
N ARG A 89 -3.50 21.32 -36.76
CA ARG A 89 -3.80 22.42 -35.84
C ARG A 89 -3.55 21.95 -34.42
N ALA A 90 -2.71 22.65 -33.67
CA ALA A 90 -2.43 22.34 -32.28
C ALA A 90 -2.06 23.61 -31.50
N HIS A 91 -2.20 23.58 -30.17
CA HIS A 91 -1.71 24.67 -29.33
C HIS A 91 -0.18 24.74 -29.39
N PRO A 92 0.42 25.95 -29.35
CA PRO A 92 1.84 26.09 -29.07
C PRO A 92 2.19 25.41 -27.74
N LEU A 93 3.35 24.77 -27.67
CA LEU A 93 3.85 24.24 -26.39
C LEU A 93 4.18 25.44 -25.48
N LYS A 94 3.83 25.33 -24.20
CA LYS A 94 4.00 26.45 -23.25
C LYS A 94 5.42 26.44 -22.65
N PRO A 95 6.08 27.59 -22.47
CA PRO A 95 7.32 27.69 -21.72
C PRO A 95 7.13 27.21 -20.27
N GLY A 96 8.11 26.48 -19.74
CA GLY A 96 8.10 25.84 -18.41
C GLY A 96 7.99 26.77 -17.19
N SER A 97 6.89 27.51 -17.05
CA SER A 97 6.52 28.22 -15.82
C SER A 97 5.05 27.96 -15.47
N MET A 98 4.82 26.94 -14.64
CA MET A 98 3.59 26.83 -13.85
C MET A 98 3.66 27.84 -12.70
N LEU A 99 3.18 29.06 -12.94
CA LEU A 99 2.91 30.04 -11.88
C LEU A 99 1.43 30.40 -11.96
N PHE A 100 0.61 29.74 -11.15
CA PHE A 100 -0.81 30.08 -11.00
C PHE A 100 -1.11 30.64 -9.60
N LYS A 101 -1.83 31.77 -9.64
CA LYS A 101 -2.37 32.55 -8.52
C LYS A 101 -3.30 31.69 -7.67
N TYR A 102 -3.03 31.57 -6.37
CA TYR A 102 -3.98 31.01 -5.41
C TYR A 102 -5.23 31.90 -5.31
N VAL A 103 -6.39 31.37 -5.68
CA VAL A 103 -7.68 31.88 -5.20
C VAL A 103 -8.10 30.97 -4.06
N LEU A 104 -8.03 31.48 -2.83
CA LEU A 104 -8.55 30.84 -1.62
C LEU A 104 -10.08 30.75 -1.74
N GLY A 105 -10.57 29.63 -2.27
CA GLY A 105 -11.95 29.18 -2.16
C GLY A 105 -12.04 27.94 -1.26
N SER A 106 -13.19 27.73 -0.63
CA SER A 106 -13.48 26.53 0.16
C SER A 106 -13.21 25.25 -0.65
N ILE A 107 -12.28 24.41 -0.18
CA ILE A 107 -11.98 23.12 -0.81
C ILE A 107 -13.11 22.14 -0.45
N PHE A 108 -13.87 21.69 -1.45
CA PHE A 108 -14.90 20.67 -1.27
C PHE A 108 -14.33 19.28 -1.55
N VAL A 109 -14.12 18.48 -0.50
CA VAL A 109 -13.85 17.05 -0.66
C VAL A 109 -15.14 16.38 -1.14
N ARG A 110 -15.05 15.65 -2.26
CA ARG A 110 -16.22 15.01 -2.90
C ARG A 110 -16.06 13.50 -3.14
N TYR A 111 -14.85 12.98 -2.95
CA TYR A 111 -14.51 11.58 -3.15
C TYR A 111 -14.17 10.94 -1.81
N PHE A 112 -14.66 9.73 -1.60
CA PHE A 112 -14.31 8.85 -0.49
C PHE A 112 -13.84 7.52 -1.05
N ILE A 113 -12.64 7.07 -0.68
CA ILE A 113 -12.05 5.82 -1.16
C ILE A 113 -11.88 4.89 0.05
N ILE A 114 -12.45 3.69 -0.03
CA ILE A 114 -12.21 2.60 0.91
C ILE A 114 -11.07 1.77 0.33
N ASP A 115 -9.88 1.90 0.92
CA ASP A 115 -8.68 1.21 0.42
C ASP A 115 -8.66 -0.27 0.81
N ASP A 116 -7.53 -0.94 0.57
CA ASP A 116 -7.30 -2.36 0.79
C ASP A 116 -7.87 -2.94 2.12
N GLY A 117 -8.26 -4.22 2.07
CA GLY A 117 -8.63 -5.01 3.24
C GLY A 117 -10.12 -4.95 3.60
N TRP A 118 -10.99 -4.48 2.72
CA TRP A 118 -12.45 -4.51 2.92
C TRP A 118 -13.12 -5.82 2.51
N GLN A 119 -12.51 -6.58 1.59
CA GLN A 119 -13.06 -7.84 1.08
C GLN A 119 -12.83 -9.03 2.03
N GLN A 120 -13.54 -10.13 1.80
CA GLN A 120 -13.35 -11.39 2.51
C GLN A 120 -12.02 -12.05 2.10
N ILE A 121 -11.10 -12.13 3.06
CA ILE A 121 -9.77 -12.69 2.89
C ILE A 121 -9.52 -13.81 3.90
N GLU A 122 -8.55 -14.68 3.63
CA GLU A 122 -8.19 -15.76 4.55
C GLU A 122 -7.82 -15.23 5.94
N SER A 123 -8.51 -15.70 6.97
CA SER A 123 -8.05 -15.57 8.34
C SER A 123 -6.96 -16.62 8.58
N LYS A 124 -5.71 -16.34 8.22
CA LYS A 124 -4.62 -17.21 8.67
C LYS A 124 -4.46 -17.06 10.19
N PRO A 125 -4.36 -18.16 10.96
CA PRO A 125 -3.81 -18.09 12.31
C PRO A 125 -2.47 -17.36 12.21
N LYS A 126 -2.22 -16.38 13.07
CA LYS A 126 -0.93 -15.71 13.12
C LYS A 126 0.13 -16.78 13.38
N ASP A 127 0.94 -17.08 12.36
CA ASP A 127 2.03 -18.04 12.50
C ASP A 127 3.04 -17.44 13.47
N ALA A 128 3.25 -18.09 14.62
CA ALA A 128 4.03 -17.55 15.72
C ALA A 128 5.49 -17.26 15.29
N ASP A 129 5.95 -17.89 14.21
CA ASP A 129 7.33 -17.82 13.74
C ASP A 129 7.64 -16.76 12.66
N SER A 130 6.65 -16.01 12.15
CA SER A 130 6.90 -15.00 11.12
C SER A 130 7.50 -13.70 11.69
N VAL A 131 8.77 -13.43 11.33
CA VAL A 131 9.52 -12.20 11.67
C VAL A 131 9.18 -11.05 10.70
N VAL A 132 8.35 -11.29 9.67
CA VAL A 132 8.00 -10.31 8.63
C VAL A 132 6.47 -10.25 8.49
N GLN A 133 5.82 -9.33 9.22
CA GLN A 133 4.37 -9.17 9.17
C GLN A 133 3.87 -8.39 7.93
N GLU A 134 4.67 -7.47 7.38
CA GLU A 134 4.36 -6.80 6.11
C GLU A 134 4.34 -7.81 4.93
N GLY A 135 5.22 -8.81 4.96
CA GLY A 135 5.29 -9.92 4.00
C GLY A 135 4.10 -10.88 4.05
N ALA A 136 3.45 -11.04 5.21
CA ALA A 136 2.38 -12.03 5.41
C ALA A 136 1.04 -11.59 4.80
N GLN A 137 0.80 -10.27 4.70
CA GLN A 137 -0.34 -9.73 3.94
C GLN A 137 -0.25 -10.14 2.47
N PHE A 138 0.96 -10.11 1.89
CA PHE A 138 1.19 -10.54 0.51
C PHE A 138 0.87 -12.02 0.24
N ALA A 139 0.81 -12.86 1.27
CA ALA A 139 0.48 -14.28 1.14
C ALA A 139 -1.00 -14.60 1.40
N THR A 140 -1.82 -13.59 1.71
CA THR A 140 -3.24 -13.76 2.05
C THR A 140 -4.07 -13.84 0.78
N ARG A 141 -5.03 -14.78 0.72
CA ARG A 141 -5.87 -14.97 -0.47
C ARG A 141 -7.27 -14.42 -0.29
N LEU A 142 -7.87 -13.96 -1.39
CA LEU A 142 -9.28 -13.61 -1.46
C LEU A 142 -10.12 -14.90 -1.32
N THR A 143 -11.07 -14.91 -0.39
CA THR A 143 -12.01 -16.02 -0.19
C THR A 143 -13.44 -15.69 -0.63
N GLY A 144 -13.72 -14.42 -0.89
CA GLY A 144 -14.98 -13.94 -1.43
C GLY A 144 -14.88 -12.47 -1.85
N ILE A 145 -15.67 -12.07 -2.85
CA ILE A 145 -15.64 -10.71 -3.40
C ILE A 145 -16.42 -9.72 -2.51
N LYS A 146 -17.29 -10.24 -1.63
CA LYS A 146 -18.09 -9.44 -0.70
C LYS A 146 -17.25 -8.82 0.40
N GLU A 147 -17.83 -7.82 1.05
CA GLU A 147 -17.26 -7.17 2.22
C GLU A 147 -17.10 -8.15 3.39
N ASN A 148 -16.05 -7.93 4.19
CA ASN A 148 -15.81 -8.69 5.41
C ASN A 148 -16.61 -8.13 6.60
N THR A 149 -16.47 -8.80 7.74
CA THR A 149 -17.22 -8.51 8.97
C THR A 149 -17.04 -7.10 9.50
N LYS A 150 -15.96 -6.38 9.13
CA LYS A 150 -15.76 -4.97 9.53
C LYS A 150 -16.85 -4.04 8.97
N PHE A 151 -17.46 -4.44 7.85
CA PHE A 151 -18.48 -3.67 7.13
C PHE A 151 -19.89 -4.25 7.32
N GLN A 152 -20.04 -5.35 8.05
CA GLN A 152 -21.33 -5.99 8.27
C GLN A 152 -21.90 -5.59 9.64
N LYS A 153 -23.09 -5.00 9.64
CA LYS A 153 -23.82 -4.67 10.86
C LYS A 153 -24.74 -5.83 11.26
N ASN A 154 -24.70 -6.23 12.53
CA ASN A 154 -25.60 -7.20 13.16
C ASN A 154 -25.77 -8.54 12.39
N GLY A 155 -24.72 -9.03 11.74
CA GLY A 155 -24.69 -10.41 11.21
C GLY A 155 -25.60 -10.69 10.00
N GLY A 156 -26.08 -9.68 9.25
CA GLY A 156 -26.77 -10.00 7.99
C GLY A 156 -27.50 -8.90 7.20
N GLY A 157 -27.39 -7.61 7.55
CA GLY A 157 -28.16 -6.58 6.82
C GLY A 157 -27.38 -5.31 6.52
N ASN A 158 -27.17 -5.06 5.23
CA ASN A 158 -26.75 -3.81 4.57
C ASN A 158 -25.25 -3.48 4.49
N GLY A 159 -24.34 -4.42 4.81
CA GLY A 159 -22.92 -4.43 4.41
C GLY A 159 -22.25 -3.11 4.00
N LEU A 160 -21.63 -3.12 2.81
CA LEU A 160 -20.96 -1.96 2.23
C LEU A 160 -21.94 -0.86 1.77
N GLU A 161 -23.14 -1.26 1.34
CA GLU A 161 -24.22 -0.37 0.87
C GLU A 161 -24.59 0.66 1.95
N HIS A 162 -24.70 0.24 3.22
CA HIS A 162 -24.97 1.14 4.34
C HIS A 162 -23.88 2.18 4.53
N VAL A 163 -22.61 1.79 4.35
CA VAL A 163 -21.47 2.71 4.46
C VAL A 163 -21.51 3.73 3.33
N VAL A 164 -21.81 3.29 2.11
CA VAL A 164 -21.98 4.15 0.94
C VAL A 164 -23.13 5.14 1.17
N ASP A 165 -24.29 4.66 1.58
CA ASP A 165 -25.48 5.47 1.84
C ASP A 165 -25.23 6.51 2.93
N GLN A 166 -24.68 6.10 4.07
CA GLN A 166 -24.36 7.03 5.15
C GLN A 166 -23.33 8.07 4.70
N THR A 167 -22.32 7.67 3.94
CA THR A 167 -21.28 8.57 3.44
C THR A 167 -21.83 9.61 2.48
N LYS A 168 -22.70 9.20 1.56
CA LYS A 168 -23.37 10.11 0.61
C LYS A 168 -24.37 11.03 1.31
N GLN A 169 -25.21 10.49 2.19
CA GLN A 169 -26.30 11.25 2.83
C GLN A 169 -25.83 12.16 3.98
N LEU A 170 -24.98 11.66 4.88
CA LEU A 170 -24.58 12.37 6.10
C LEU A 170 -23.35 13.25 5.91
N HIS A 171 -22.46 12.88 4.99
CA HIS A 171 -21.18 13.55 4.81
C HIS A 171 -21.06 14.32 3.48
N ASN A 172 -22.12 14.38 2.68
CA ASN A 172 -22.18 15.13 1.41
C ASN A 172 -21.04 14.76 0.43
N MET A 173 -20.57 13.51 0.52
CA MET A 173 -19.63 12.94 -0.44
C MET A 173 -20.41 12.60 -1.70
N LYS A 174 -19.87 13.00 -2.85
CA LYS A 174 -20.53 12.78 -4.15
C LYS A 174 -20.21 11.39 -4.70
N TYR A 175 -18.98 10.93 -4.46
CA TYR A 175 -18.43 9.73 -5.06
C TYR A 175 -17.81 8.83 -4.00
N VAL A 176 -18.15 7.54 -4.02
CA VAL A 176 -17.57 6.50 -3.15
C VAL A 176 -16.93 5.41 -4.01
N TYR A 177 -15.64 5.19 -3.79
CA TYR A 177 -14.80 4.24 -4.51
C TYR A 177 -14.30 3.17 -3.54
N VAL A 178 -14.00 1.99 -4.07
CA VAL A 178 -13.33 0.93 -3.32
C VAL A 178 -12.09 0.44 -4.05
N TRP A 179 -11.12 -0.02 -3.29
CA TRP A 179 -9.98 -0.75 -3.81
C TRP A 179 -10.39 -2.14 -4.31
N HIS A 180 -9.78 -2.61 -5.39
CA HIS A 180 -9.95 -3.98 -5.86
C HIS A 180 -8.68 -4.47 -6.56
N ALA A 181 -8.22 -5.67 -6.24
CA ALA A 181 -7.09 -6.27 -6.93
C ALA A 181 -7.53 -7.18 -8.08
N LEU A 182 -6.99 -6.90 -9.28
CA LEU A 182 -7.39 -7.55 -10.53
C LEU A 182 -7.16 -9.08 -10.52
N ALA A 183 -6.13 -9.55 -9.81
CA ALA A 183 -5.76 -10.96 -9.71
C ALA A 183 -6.26 -11.64 -8.41
N GLY A 184 -7.16 -11.00 -7.67
CA GLY A 184 -7.48 -11.35 -6.28
C GLY A 184 -6.58 -10.62 -5.28
N TYR A 185 -6.81 -10.82 -3.97
CA TYR A 185 -6.00 -10.22 -2.90
C TYR A 185 -4.51 -10.53 -3.08
N TRP A 186 -3.60 -9.90 -2.34
CA TRP A 186 -2.16 -9.98 -2.63
C TRP A 186 -1.58 -11.40 -2.89
N GLY A 187 -2.10 -12.45 -2.25
CA GLY A 187 -1.73 -13.86 -2.48
C GLY A 187 -2.52 -14.60 -3.58
N GLY A 188 -3.36 -13.88 -4.32
CA GLY A 188 -4.34 -14.37 -5.30
C GLY A 188 -5.68 -14.76 -4.68
N VAL A 189 -6.42 -15.61 -5.38
CA VAL A 189 -7.71 -16.17 -4.91
C VAL A 189 -7.49 -17.53 -4.23
N LYS A 190 -8.37 -17.90 -3.29
CA LYS A 190 -8.47 -19.26 -2.73
C LYS A 190 -9.53 -20.07 -3.50
N PRO A 191 -9.13 -21.07 -4.32
CA PRO A 191 -10.10 -21.66 -5.24
C PRO A 191 -11.23 -22.47 -4.63
N THR A 192 -10.99 -23.06 -3.45
CA THR A 192 -11.98 -23.92 -2.76
C THR A 192 -12.81 -23.15 -1.74
N ALA A 193 -12.75 -21.81 -1.74
CA ALA A 193 -13.55 -21.01 -0.83
C ALA A 193 -15.03 -21.00 -1.24
N ILE A 194 -15.92 -21.01 -0.24
CA ILE A 194 -17.38 -21.00 -0.42
C ILE A 194 -17.91 -19.69 -1.09
N GLY A 195 -17.03 -18.69 -1.28
CA GLY A 195 -17.37 -17.44 -1.97
C GLY A 195 -16.91 -17.41 -3.43
N MET A 196 -16.24 -18.46 -3.92
CA MET A 196 -15.49 -18.43 -5.19
C MET A 196 -15.93 -19.52 -6.19
N GLU A 197 -16.94 -20.33 -5.90
CA GLU A 197 -17.30 -21.51 -6.70
C GLU A 197 -17.78 -21.15 -8.12
N HIS A 198 -18.32 -19.94 -8.29
CA HIS A 198 -18.87 -19.47 -9.56
C HIS A 198 -17.81 -18.89 -10.52
N PHE A 199 -16.57 -18.70 -10.04
CA PHE A 199 -15.52 -17.97 -10.78
C PHE A 199 -14.45 -18.88 -11.39
N ASN A 200 -14.66 -20.20 -11.38
CA ASN A 200 -13.78 -21.20 -12.01
C ASN A 200 -12.28 -20.97 -11.69
N THR A 201 -12.01 -20.70 -10.41
CA THR A 201 -10.75 -20.13 -9.94
C THR A 201 -9.61 -21.15 -9.96
N VAL A 202 -8.40 -20.70 -10.30
CA VAL A 202 -7.20 -21.55 -10.38
C VAL A 202 -6.06 -20.87 -9.63
N VAL A 203 -5.35 -21.60 -8.76
CA VAL A 203 -4.10 -21.08 -8.18
C VAL A 203 -3.01 -21.18 -9.26
N ALA A 204 -2.61 -20.03 -9.79
CA ALA A 204 -1.37 -19.89 -10.53
C ALA A 204 -0.28 -19.38 -9.58
N TYR A 205 0.83 -20.12 -9.45
CA TYR A 205 2.05 -19.57 -8.88
C TYR A 205 2.86 -18.93 -10.03
N PRO A 206 3.54 -17.80 -9.82
CA PRO A 206 4.36 -17.19 -10.86
C PRO A 206 5.44 -18.18 -11.29
N ILE A 207 5.28 -18.75 -12.49
CA ILE A 207 6.24 -19.66 -13.10
C ILE A 207 6.53 -19.10 -14.48
N HIS A 208 7.81 -18.75 -14.67
CA HIS A 208 8.30 -18.21 -15.93
C HIS A 208 8.06 -19.19 -17.07
N SER A 209 7.79 -18.63 -18.24
CA SER A 209 7.56 -19.41 -19.44
C SER A 209 8.81 -20.18 -19.88
N PRO A 210 8.62 -21.25 -20.66
CA PRO A 210 9.28 -21.16 -21.97
C PRO A 210 8.33 -20.69 -23.08
N GLY A 211 7.03 -20.71 -22.81
CA GLY A 211 5.92 -20.35 -23.70
C GLY A 211 4.69 -21.22 -23.43
N VAL A 212 4.63 -21.88 -22.27
CA VAL A 212 4.18 -23.27 -22.15
C VAL A 212 3.38 -23.39 -20.86
N LEU A 213 2.25 -24.08 -20.71
CA LEU A 213 1.33 -24.81 -21.59
C LEU A 213 0.09 -25.11 -20.72
N GLY A 214 -1.09 -24.50 -20.97
CA GLY A 214 -2.41 -25.12 -20.66
C GLY A 214 -3.52 -24.30 -19.96
N ASN A 215 -4.42 -23.68 -20.74
CA ASN A 215 -5.85 -23.35 -20.49
C ASN A 215 -6.29 -22.03 -19.78
N GLN A 216 -7.56 -21.65 -20.00
CA GLN A 216 -8.14 -20.31 -20.27
C GLN A 216 -9.34 -19.92 -19.31
N PRO A 217 -10.04 -18.76 -19.45
CA PRO A 217 -10.08 -17.54 -18.59
C PRO A 217 -11.40 -17.32 -17.77
N ASP A 218 -11.52 -16.28 -16.91
CA ASP A 218 -12.72 -15.39 -16.82
C ASP A 218 -12.72 -14.29 -15.70
N ALA A 219 -13.60 -13.30 -15.90
CA ALA A 219 -13.66 -11.95 -15.32
C ALA A 219 -14.30 -11.81 -13.93
N VAL A 220 -13.63 -11.06 -13.04
CA VAL A 220 -14.07 -10.75 -11.66
C VAL A 220 -14.31 -9.25 -11.54
N MET A 221 -15.47 -8.71 -11.90
CA MET A 221 -15.82 -7.30 -11.61
C MET A 221 -17.34 -6.99 -11.48
N ASP A 222 -18.24 -7.91 -11.83
CA ASP A 222 -19.67 -7.57 -11.97
C ASP A 222 -20.48 -7.44 -10.65
N SER A 223 -19.89 -7.63 -9.46
CA SER A 223 -20.64 -7.57 -8.17
C SER A 223 -20.55 -6.23 -7.41
N LEU A 224 -19.75 -5.27 -7.87
CA LEU A 224 -19.43 -4.07 -7.08
C LEU A 224 -20.50 -2.97 -7.16
N THR A 225 -21.22 -2.85 -8.26
CA THR A 225 -22.28 -1.84 -8.46
C THR A 225 -23.50 -2.02 -7.60
N VAL A 226 -23.80 -3.25 -7.23
CA VAL A 226 -24.99 -3.61 -6.42
C VAL A 226 -25.00 -2.86 -5.09
N HIS A 227 -23.86 -2.32 -4.64
CA HIS A 227 -23.72 -1.62 -3.35
C HIS A 227 -23.61 -0.09 -3.48
N GLY A 228 -23.97 0.49 -4.63
CA GLY A 228 -24.05 1.96 -4.81
C GLY A 228 -22.70 2.69 -5.02
N LEU A 229 -21.63 1.95 -5.30
CA LEU A 229 -20.30 2.48 -5.61
C LEU A 229 -20.27 3.24 -6.94
N ASP A 230 -19.43 4.27 -7.03
CA ASP A 230 -19.31 5.12 -8.23
C ASP A 230 -18.05 4.83 -9.07
N GLY A 231 -17.15 3.99 -8.55
CA GLY A 231 -15.95 3.55 -9.24
C GLY A 231 -15.05 2.68 -8.37
N VAL A 232 -13.90 2.30 -8.94
CA VAL A 232 -12.90 1.45 -8.28
C VAL A 232 -11.48 1.99 -8.46
N LYS A 233 -10.65 1.80 -7.43
CA LYS A 233 -9.19 1.90 -7.52
C LYS A 233 -8.64 0.49 -7.74
N VAL A 234 -8.06 0.22 -8.90
CA VAL A 234 -7.66 -1.13 -9.31
C VAL A 234 -6.16 -1.31 -9.10
N ASP A 235 -5.79 -2.42 -8.48
CA ASP A 235 -4.40 -2.76 -8.17
C ASP A 235 -3.97 -4.12 -8.69
N VAL A 236 -2.68 -4.42 -8.51
CA VAL A 236 -2.04 -5.68 -8.88
C VAL A 236 -2.08 -5.93 -10.39
N GLN A 237 -2.21 -4.89 -11.23
CA GLN A 237 -2.28 -5.06 -12.69
C GLN A 237 -0.92 -5.46 -13.28
N ASN A 238 0.18 -4.97 -12.70
CA ASN A 238 1.54 -5.30 -13.13
C ASN A 238 1.87 -6.78 -12.97
N ILE A 239 1.27 -7.49 -12.00
CA ILE A 239 1.56 -8.92 -11.85
C ILE A 239 1.16 -9.72 -13.10
N ILE A 240 0.17 -9.23 -13.88
CA ILE A 240 -0.35 -9.91 -15.07
C ILE A 240 0.74 -10.12 -16.13
N GLU A 241 1.72 -9.22 -16.23
CA GLU A 241 2.84 -9.37 -17.18
C GLU A 241 3.66 -10.64 -16.88
N THR A 242 3.72 -11.05 -15.61
CA THR A 242 4.41 -12.26 -15.15
C THR A 242 3.61 -13.53 -15.40
N LEU A 243 2.31 -13.41 -15.71
CA LEU A 243 1.37 -14.52 -15.92
C LEU A 243 1.19 -14.91 -17.40
N GLY A 244 1.84 -14.20 -18.32
CA GLY A 244 1.68 -14.40 -19.78
C GLY A 244 2.13 -15.76 -20.31
N SER A 245 2.94 -16.51 -19.55
CA SER A 245 3.34 -17.87 -19.91
C SER A 245 2.14 -18.80 -20.05
N GLY A 246 1.99 -19.47 -21.19
CA GLY A 246 0.91 -20.44 -21.40
C GLY A 246 -0.49 -19.83 -21.64
N HIS A 247 -0.60 -18.50 -21.66
CA HIS A 247 -1.85 -17.75 -21.77
C HIS A 247 -1.87 -16.77 -22.96
N GLY A 248 -1.23 -17.12 -24.07
CA GLY A 248 -1.17 -16.27 -25.28
C GLY A 248 -0.09 -15.18 -25.26
N GLY A 249 0.79 -15.19 -24.25
CA GLY A 249 1.88 -14.23 -24.09
C GLY A 249 1.49 -12.99 -23.27
N ARG A 250 2.49 -12.33 -22.68
CA ARG A 250 2.31 -11.17 -21.76
C ARG A 250 1.39 -10.10 -22.34
N VAL A 251 1.53 -9.78 -23.63
CA VAL A 251 0.72 -8.78 -24.33
C VAL A 251 -0.73 -9.22 -24.45
N SER A 252 -0.98 -10.47 -24.84
CA SER A 252 -2.34 -10.97 -25.06
C SER A 252 -3.11 -11.13 -23.76
N ILE A 253 -2.47 -11.65 -22.71
CA ILE A 253 -3.14 -11.82 -21.40
C ILE A 253 -3.44 -10.45 -20.78
N THR A 254 -2.47 -9.53 -20.80
CA THR A 254 -2.64 -8.18 -20.26
C THR A 254 -3.75 -7.44 -21.00
N ARG A 255 -3.79 -7.55 -22.33
CA ARG A 255 -4.88 -7.01 -23.15
C ARG A 255 -6.24 -7.58 -22.79
N SER A 256 -6.36 -8.89 -22.65
CA SER A 256 -7.63 -9.53 -22.30
C SER A 256 -8.12 -9.09 -20.91
N TYR A 257 -7.23 -9.06 -19.91
CA TYR A 257 -7.57 -8.62 -18.55
C TYR A 257 -7.95 -7.14 -18.51
N HIS A 258 -7.18 -6.26 -19.16
CA HIS A 258 -7.49 -4.84 -19.23
C HIS A 258 -8.79 -4.57 -19.98
N GLN A 259 -9.05 -5.25 -21.10
CA GLN A 259 -10.30 -5.07 -21.84
C GLN A 259 -11.51 -5.64 -21.11
N ALA A 260 -11.36 -6.75 -20.39
CA ALA A 260 -12.42 -7.29 -19.54
C ALA A 260 -12.72 -6.34 -18.36
N LEU A 261 -11.67 -5.78 -17.75
CA LEU A 261 -11.78 -4.74 -16.73
C LEU A 261 -12.55 -3.54 -17.27
N GLU A 262 -12.08 -2.91 -18.34
CA GLU A 262 -12.72 -1.73 -18.95
C GLU A 262 -14.16 -2.01 -19.39
N ALA A 263 -14.42 -3.19 -19.98
CA ALA A 263 -15.77 -3.59 -20.36
C ALA A 263 -16.69 -3.74 -19.13
N SER A 264 -16.17 -4.25 -18.02
CA SER A 264 -16.94 -4.31 -16.77
C SER A 264 -17.14 -2.91 -16.20
N ILE A 265 -16.11 -2.06 -16.14
CA ILE A 265 -16.22 -0.67 -15.69
C ILE A 265 -17.29 0.07 -16.49
N ALA A 266 -17.28 -0.03 -17.82
CA ALA A 266 -18.24 0.63 -18.69
C ALA A 266 -19.68 0.11 -18.52
N ARG A 267 -19.86 -1.17 -18.19
CA ARG A 267 -21.19 -1.74 -17.88
C ARG A 267 -21.72 -1.27 -16.53
N ASN A 268 -20.83 -1.00 -15.59
CA ASN A 268 -21.14 -0.89 -14.17
C ASN A 268 -21.13 0.56 -13.67
N PHE A 269 -20.26 1.41 -14.20
CA PHE A 269 -20.09 2.79 -13.77
C PHE A 269 -20.37 3.75 -14.94
N CYS A 270 -21.35 4.63 -14.76
CA CYS A 270 -21.80 5.56 -15.81
C CYS A 270 -20.71 6.55 -16.26
N ASP A 271 -19.77 6.87 -15.39
CA ASP A 271 -18.72 7.88 -15.61
C ASP A 271 -17.33 7.24 -15.83
N ASN A 272 -17.27 5.93 -16.13
CA ASN A 272 -16.01 5.18 -16.30
C ASN A 272 -15.06 5.34 -15.09
N GLY A 273 -15.62 5.23 -13.88
CA GLY A 273 -14.92 5.45 -12.61
C GLY A 273 -13.85 4.39 -12.33
N CYS A 274 -12.65 4.59 -12.87
CA CYS A 274 -11.51 3.70 -12.69
C CYS A 274 -10.23 4.51 -12.46
N ILE A 275 -9.51 4.17 -11.39
CA ILE A 275 -8.14 4.62 -11.13
C ILE A 275 -7.25 3.38 -11.24
N SER A 276 -6.39 3.30 -12.25
CA SER A 276 -5.42 2.20 -12.37
C SER A 276 -4.15 2.52 -11.59
N CYS A 277 -3.84 1.71 -10.59
CA CYS A 277 -2.82 1.99 -9.59
C CYS A 277 -1.50 1.31 -9.97
N MET A 278 -1.31 0.03 -9.64
CA MET A 278 -0.14 -0.75 -10.06
C MET A 278 -0.23 -1.23 -11.53
N CYS A 279 -0.12 -0.32 -12.51
CA CYS A 279 -0.34 -0.64 -13.93
C CYS A 279 0.74 -0.16 -14.93
N HIS A 280 1.88 0.31 -14.44
CA HIS A 280 2.98 0.89 -15.25
C HIS A 280 3.70 -0.05 -16.21
N ASN A 281 3.41 -1.34 -16.20
CA ASN A 281 3.99 -2.22 -17.20
C ASN A 281 3.57 -1.78 -18.61
N THR A 282 4.48 -1.91 -19.56
CA THR A 282 4.27 -1.46 -20.94
C THR A 282 3.03 -2.10 -21.56
N ASP A 283 2.77 -3.38 -21.29
CA ASP A 283 1.62 -4.07 -21.88
C ASP A 283 0.29 -3.52 -21.36
N GLY A 284 0.23 -3.09 -20.10
CA GLY A 284 -0.94 -2.48 -19.48
C GLY A 284 -1.25 -1.13 -20.10
N LEU A 285 -0.23 -0.27 -20.23
CA LEU A 285 -0.38 1.06 -20.85
C LEU A 285 -0.85 0.97 -22.30
N TYR A 286 -0.28 0.08 -23.12
CA TYR A 286 -0.69 -0.11 -24.53
C TYR A 286 -2.02 -0.88 -24.69
N SER A 287 -2.52 -1.51 -23.62
CA SER A 287 -3.77 -2.27 -23.66
C SER A 287 -4.99 -1.47 -23.20
N ALA A 288 -4.78 -0.39 -22.43
CA ALA A 288 -5.82 0.51 -22.00
C ALA A 288 -6.44 1.26 -23.19
N LYS A 289 -7.78 1.31 -23.25
CA LYS A 289 -8.52 2.06 -24.28
C LYS A 289 -9.35 3.18 -23.68
N GLN A 290 -9.79 3.02 -22.45
CA GLN A 290 -10.77 3.89 -21.81
C GLN A 290 -10.34 4.35 -20.42
N THR A 291 -9.45 3.61 -19.75
CA THR A 291 -8.95 4.00 -18.43
C THR A 291 -8.26 5.36 -18.51
N ALA A 292 -8.82 6.33 -17.79
CA ALA A 292 -8.38 7.73 -17.88
C ALA A 292 -7.38 8.12 -16.80
N VAL A 293 -7.41 7.50 -15.60
CA VAL A 293 -6.53 7.87 -14.48
C VAL A 293 -5.57 6.73 -14.18
N VAL A 294 -4.28 7.05 -14.13
CA VAL A 294 -3.19 6.11 -13.88
C VAL A 294 -2.28 6.66 -12.80
N ARG A 295 -1.93 5.87 -11.76
CA ARG A 295 -0.85 6.24 -10.82
C ARG A 295 0.41 6.58 -11.62
N ALA A 296 1.25 7.46 -11.13
CA ALA A 296 2.46 7.91 -11.83
C ALA A 296 3.76 7.33 -11.24
N SER A 297 3.69 6.53 -10.18
CA SER A 297 4.84 5.94 -9.51
C SER A 297 4.46 4.70 -8.69
N ASP A 298 5.44 4.13 -8.00
CA ASP A 298 5.20 3.28 -6.82
C ASP A 298 4.58 4.09 -5.66
N ASP A 299 4.21 3.41 -4.58
CA ASP A 299 3.59 3.99 -3.39
C ASP A 299 4.46 5.07 -2.74
N PHE A 300 3.81 6.13 -2.26
CA PHE A 300 4.44 7.12 -1.40
C PHE A 300 4.56 6.57 0.03
N TYR A 301 5.77 6.60 0.59
CA TYR A 301 6.05 6.13 1.95
C TYR A 301 6.31 7.34 2.88
N PRO A 302 5.28 7.92 3.52
CA PRO A 302 5.38 9.17 4.27
C PRO A 302 6.27 9.12 5.51
N HIS A 303 6.61 7.91 5.98
CA HIS A 303 7.49 7.70 7.12
C HIS A 303 8.95 7.48 6.72
N ASP A 304 9.24 7.33 5.43
CA ASP A 304 10.60 7.27 4.91
C ASP A 304 11.04 8.66 4.41
N PRO A 305 12.00 9.32 5.10
CA PRO A 305 12.53 10.60 4.65
C PRO A 305 13.02 10.60 3.19
N ALA A 306 13.56 9.48 2.70
CA ALA A 306 14.08 9.38 1.33
C ALA A 306 12.94 9.37 0.29
N SER A 307 11.76 8.87 0.67
CA SER A 307 10.61 8.78 -0.22
C SER A 307 10.09 10.17 -0.64
N HIS A 308 10.15 11.20 0.21
CA HIS A 308 9.52 12.50 -0.09
C HIS A 308 9.98 13.12 -1.41
N THR A 309 11.29 13.24 -1.62
CA THR A 309 11.84 13.86 -2.83
C THR A 309 11.85 12.91 -4.01
N ILE A 310 12.16 11.63 -3.78
CA ILE A 310 12.21 10.61 -4.82
C ILE A 310 10.81 10.41 -5.42
N HIS A 311 9.79 10.32 -4.58
CA HIS A 311 8.40 10.18 -5.01
C HIS A 311 7.99 11.34 -5.90
N VAL A 312 8.14 12.58 -5.43
CA VAL A 312 7.77 13.78 -6.20
C VAL A 312 8.53 13.84 -7.52
N SER A 313 9.81 13.50 -7.52
CA SER A 313 10.62 13.40 -8.74
C SER A 313 10.03 12.35 -9.70
N SER A 314 9.80 11.12 -9.23
CA SER A 314 9.27 10.01 -10.03
C SER A 314 7.92 10.34 -10.66
N VAL A 315 6.96 10.83 -9.87
CA VAL A 315 5.63 11.20 -10.39
C VAL A 315 5.73 12.36 -11.38
N THR A 316 6.64 13.31 -11.17
CA THR A 316 6.84 14.44 -12.10
C THR A 316 7.37 13.95 -13.45
N TYR A 317 8.44 13.15 -13.44
CA TYR A 317 9.04 12.64 -14.69
C TYR A 317 8.09 11.70 -15.43
N ASN A 318 7.46 10.77 -14.72
CA ASN A 318 6.53 9.83 -15.35
C ASN A 318 5.29 10.54 -15.91
N SER A 319 4.88 11.67 -15.32
CA SER A 319 3.76 12.47 -15.83
C SER A 319 4.03 13.12 -17.18
N ILE A 320 5.31 13.36 -17.56
CA ILE A 320 5.66 13.88 -18.88
C ILE A 320 5.24 12.89 -19.97
N PHE A 321 5.40 11.59 -19.70
CA PHE A 321 4.99 10.55 -20.64
C PHE A 321 3.50 10.20 -20.49
N LEU A 322 3.06 9.87 -19.26
CA LEU A 322 1.70 9.41 -19.00
C LEU A 322 0.67 10.50 -19.32
N GLY A 323 0.99 11.76 -19.05
CA GLY A 323 0.11 12.92 -19.24
C GLY A 323 -0.35 13.18 -20.68
N GLU A 324 0.34 12.59 -21.67
CA GLU A 324 -0.03 12.74 -23.08
C GLU A 324 -1.27 11.93 -23.48
N PHE A 325 -1.59 10.87 -22.74
CA PHE A 325 -2.69 9.96 -23.08
C PHE A 325 -3.52 9.47 -21.88
N MET A 326 -3.08 9.74 -20.65
CA MET A 326 -3.80 9.46 -19.41
C MET A 326 -3.58 10.59 -18.39
N GLN A 327 -4.50 10.73 -17.44
CA GLN A 327 -4.37 11.65 -16.31
C GLN A 327 -3.47 11.02 -15.22
N PRO A 328 -2.29 11.58 -14.93
CA PRO A 328 -1.41 11.03 -13.92
C PRO A 328 -1.96 11.28 -12.50
N ASP A 329 -1.94 10.24 -11.67
CA ASP A 329 -2.22 10.25 -10.24
C ASP A 329 -0.89 10.23 -9.46
N TRP A 330 -0.66 11.25 -8.64
CA TRP A 330 0.58 11.47 -7.89
C TRP A 330 0.59 10.80 -6.51
N ASP A 331 -0.38 9.92 -6.27
CA ASP A 331 -0.63 9.24 -5.03
C ASP A 331 -1.05 10.18 -3.87
N MET A 332 -1.62 9.55 -2.86
CA MET A 332 -2.07 10.19 -1.64
C MET A 332 -0.91 10.85 -0.88
N PHE A 333 -1.24 11.73 0.05
CA PHE A 333 -0.27 12.25 1.01
C PHE A 333 -0.93 12.50 2.38
N HIS A 334 -0.10 12.51 3.42
CA HIS A 334 -0.51 12.84 4.77
C HIS A 334 -0.65 14.34 4.96
N SER A 335 -1.87 14.82 5.20
CA SER A 335 -2.14 16.24 5.47
C SER A 335 -1.65 16.73 6.84
N LEU A 336 -1.42 15.81 7.78
CA LEU A 336 -0.86 16.09 9.11
C LEU A 336 0.57 15.53 9.21
N HIS A 337 1.45 16.03 8.34
CA HIS A 337 2.87 15.67 8.28
C HIS A 337 3.74 16.94 8.20
N PRO A 338 4.97 16.97 8.74
CA PRO A 338 5.87 18.13 8.59
C PRO A 338 6.13 18.53 7.13
N ALA A 339 6.07 17.57 6.20
CA ALA A 339 6.20 17.82 4.76
C ALA A 339 4.86 18.06 4.03
N ALA A 340 3.74 18.23 4.75
CA ALA A 340 2.41 18.31 4.15
C ALA A 340 2.28 19.47 3.15
N GLU A 341 2.86 20.64 3.46
CA GLU A 341 2.83 21.79 2.54
C GLU A 341 3.57 21.49 1.23
N TYR A 342 4.74 20.86 1.32
CA TYR A 342 5.53 20.43 0.16
C TYR A 342 4.73 19.46 -0.72
N HIS A 343 4.12 18.43 -0.13
CA HIS A 343 3.32 17.46 -0.87
C HIS A 343 2.02 18.08 -1.41
N ALA A 344 1.33 18.93 -0.64
CA ALA A 344 0.13 19.62 -1.09
C ALA A 344 0.43 20.54 -2.29
N ALA A 345 1.53 21.29 -2.25
CA ALA A 345 1.97 22.11 -3.36
C ALA A 345 2.32 21.27 -4.60
N ALA A 346 3.04 20.16 -4.42
CA ALA A 346 3.39 19.24 -5.50
C ALA A 346 2.15 18.63 -6.18
N ARG A 347 1.16 18.17 -5.40
CA ARG A 347 -0.09 17.62 -5.96
C ARG A 347 -1.00 18.70 -6.54
N ALA A 348 -0.94 19.94 -6.04
CA ALA A 348 -1.70 21.05 -6.63
C ALA A 348 -1.27 21.39 -8.07
N ILE A 349 -0.01 21.11 -8.42
CA ILE A 349 0.52 21.36 -9.77
C ILE A 349 0.51 20.12 -10.68
N SER A 350 0.14 18.94 -10.16
CA SER A 350 0.14 17.70 -10.95
C SER A 350 -0.91 17.69 -12.07
N GLY A 351 -1.95 18.53 -11.93
CA GLY A 351 -3.13 18.50 -12.79
C GLY A 351 -4.03 17.28 -12.57
N GLY A 352 -3.62 16.34 -11.71
CA GLY A 352 -4.34 15.11 -11.40
C GLY A 352 -5.15 15.18 -10.10
N PRO A 353 -5.75 14.05 -9.70
CA PRO A 353 -6.46 13.94 -8.44
C PRO A 353 -5.57 14.26 -7.23
N ILE A 354 -6.16 14.87 -6.21
CA ILE A 354 -5.48 15.13 -4.93
C ILE A 354 -6.19 14.34 -3.85
N TYR A 355 -5.53 13.29 -3.38
CA TYR A 355 -6.03 12.46 -2.29
C TYR A 355 -5.35 12.83 -0.99
N ILE A 356 -6.17 13.05 0.03
CA ILE A 356 -5.69 13.40 1.36
C ILE A 356 -5.97 12.22 2.26
N GLU A 357 -4.91 11.62 2.80
CA GLU A 357 -5.06 10.71 3.91
C GLU A 357 -5.29 11.53 5.19
N LYS A 358 -6.45 11.32 5.81
CA LYS A 358 -6.74 11.83 7.14
C LYS A 358 -6.46 10.74 8.16
N LYS A 359 -5.45 10.97 9.00
CA LYS A 359 -5.33 10.25 10.27
C LYS A 359 -6.49 10.66 11.19
N ASN A 360 -6.95 9.73 12.03
CA ASN A 360 -7.98 9.98 13.03
C ASN A 360 -7.79 11.34 13.73
N ARG A 361 -8.83 12.18 13.67
CA ARG A 361 -8.84 13.47 14.35
C ARG A 361 -8.90 13.19 15.86
N ILE A 362 -7.86 13.55 16.59
CA ILE A 362 -7.97 13.66 18.05
C ILE A 362 -8.98 14.78 18.29
N HIS A 363 -10.17 14.44 18.80
CA HIS A 363 -11.32 15.35 18.93
C HIS A 363 -11.06 16.53 19.89
N CYS A 364 -9.92 16.55 20.58
CA CYS A 364 -9.53 17.56 21.55
C CYS A 364 -8.07 17.98 21.31
N GLU A 365 -7.83 19.24 20.95
CA GLU A 365 -6.47 19.82 20.80
C GLU A 365 -5.79 20.05 22.17
N THR A 366 -6.56 19.97 23.25
CA THR A 366 -6.11 19.95 24.65
C THR A 366 -6.71 18.74 25.36
N PRO A 367 -6.30 17.51 25.02
CA PRO A 367 -6.86 16.33 25.66
C PRO A 367 -6.63 16.44 27.18
N GLU A 368 -7.68 16.26 27.96
CA GLU A 368 -7.52 16.18 29.41
C GLU A 368 -6.91 14.82 29.77
N THR A 369 -6.53 14.65 31.03
CA THR A 369 -6.05 13.37 31.52
C THR A 369 -7.14 12.31 31.32
N LEU A 370 -6.81 11.22 30.63
CA LEU A 370 -7.71 10.11 30.40
C LEU A 370 -7.68 9.18 31.61
N THR A 371 -8.83 9.03 32.27
CA THR A 371 -9.00 8.07 33.36
C THR A 371 -9.97 6.98 32.94
N GLY A 372 -9.57 5.73 33.17
CA GLY A 372 -10.37 4.55 32.90
C GLY A 372 -9.94 3.39 33.79
N SER A 373 -10.29 2.17 33.41
CA SER A 373 -9.78 0.97 34.05
C SER A 373 -9.63 -0.14 33.01
N VAL A 374 -8.71 -1.05 33.26
CA VAL A 374 -8.51 -2.26 32.44
C VAL A 374 -8.77 -3.50 33.29
N CYS A 375 -9.34 -4.53 32.71
CA CYS A 375 -9.68 -5.78 33.37
C CYS A 375 -9.45 -6.99 32.46
N THR A 376 -9.51 -8.20 33.03
CA THR A 376 -9.25 -9.43 32.27
C THR A 376 -10.22 -9.63 31.12
N SER A 377 -11.49 -9.21 31.25
CA SER A 377 -12.49 -9.33 30.18
C SER A 377 -12.27 -8.38 29.00
N ASP A 378 -11.38 -7.40 29.12
CA ASP A 378 -11.03 -6.51 28.00
C ASP A 378 -10.09 -7.20 26.98
N VAL A 379 -9.54 -8.36 27.33
CA VAL A 379 -8.66 -9.15 26.46
C VAL A 379 -9.47 -10.22 25.73
N ASP A 380 -9.68 -9.99 24.44
CA ASP A 380 -10.36 -10.94 23.57
C ASP A 380 -9.72 -12.33 23.64
N LEU A 381 -10.57 -13.35 23.75
CA LEU A 381 -10.19 -14.77 23.74
C LEU A 381 -9.29 -15.23 24.91
N ILE A 382 -9.05 -14.41 25.94
CA ILE A 382 -8.19 -14.79 27.07
C ILE A 382 -8.65 -16.09 27.75
N ALA A 383 -9.95 -16.31 27.87
CA ALA A 383 -10.52 -17.54 28.42
C ALA A 383 -10.24 -18.77 27.54
N GLN A 384 -10.19 -18.61 26.22
CA GLN A 384 -9.87 -19.70 25.30
C GLN A 384 -8.39 -20.08 25.41
N VAL A 385 -7.50 -19.08 25.54
CA VAL A 385 -6.05 -19.29 25.72
C VAL A 385 -5.74 -19.91 27.08
N ALA A 386 -6.43 -19.46 28.13
CA ALA A 386 -6.19 -19.95 29.48
C ALA A 386 -6.61 -21.43 29.66
N GLY A 387 -7.64 -21.86 28.91
CA GLY A 387 -8.24 -23.18 29.00
C GLY A 387 -9.45 -23.22 29.94
N ALA A 388 -10.20 -24.33 29.89
CA ALA A 388 -11.46 -24.48 30.61
C ALA A 388 -11.33 -24.38 32.14
N ASP A 389 -10.16 -24.71 32.68
CA ASP A 389 -9.89 -24.75 34.12
C ASP A 389 -9.41 -23.40 34.70
N TRP A 390 -9.39 -22.35 33.88
CA TRP A 390 -8.95 -21.04 34.35
C TRP A 390 -9.99 -20.37 35.27
N ASN A 391 -9.54 -19.97 36.45
CA ASN A 391 -10.39 -19.36 37.47
C ASN A 391 -10.71 -17.88 37.19
N GLY A 392 -10.09 -17.26 36.18
CA GLY A 392 -10.29 -15.85 35.81
C GLY A 392 -9.24 -14.88 36.36
N ASP A 393 -8.28 -15.36 37.17
CA ASP A 393 -7.21 -14.55 37.72
C ASP A 393 -6.07 -14.39 36.72
N ALA A 394 -5.54 -13.18 36.61
CA ALA A 394 -4.43 -12.88 35.72
C ALA A 394 -3.33 -12.10 36.43
N VAL A 395 -2.12 -12.24 35.90
CA VAL A 395 -1.03 -11.29 36.11
C VAL A 395 -1.15 -10.21 35.03
N VAL A 396 -1.06 -8.94 35.42
CA VAL A 396 -1.00 -7.81 34.49
C VAL A 396 0.40 -7.25 34.52
N PHE A 397 1.09 -7.28 33.39
CA PHE A 397 2.36 -6.57 33.21
C PHE A 397 2.10 -5.24 32.49
N SER A 398 2.60 -4.15 33.08
CA SER A 398 2.49 -2.79 32.55
C SER A 398 3.83 -2.43 31.93
N TYR A 399 3.92 -2.44 30.60
CA TYR A 399 5.18 -2.40 29.86
C TYR A 399 6.04 -1.18 30.16
N ARG A 400 5.48 0.03 30.06
CA ARG A 400 6.22 1.28 30.21
C ARG A 400 6.65 1.50 31.66
N SER A 401 5.76 1.23 32.61
CA SER A 401 6.06 1.34 34.04
C SER A 401 6.93 0.18 34.57
N GLY A 402 6.99 -0.93 33.85
CA GLY A 402 7.66 -2.16 34.29
C GLY A 402 6.96 -2.84 35.48
N ASN A 403 5.75 -2.41 35.82
CA ASN A 403 5.01 -2.89 36.97
C ASN A 403 4.27 -4.18 36.67
N ILE A 404 4.11 -5.01 37.70
CA ILE A 404 3.31 -6.23 37.64
C ILE A 404 2.28 -6.19 38.76
N ALA A 405 1.07 -6.63 38.47
CA ALA A 405 -0.01 -6.70 39.45
C ALA A 405 -0.78 -8.01 39.29
N LEU A 406 -1.23 -8.57 40.40
CA LEU A 406 -2.24 -9.62 40.41
C LEU A 406 -3.61 -8.99 40.25
N LEU A 407 -4.37 -9.48 39.27
CA LEU A 407 -5.72 -9.04 39.00
C LEU A 407 -6.70 -10.22 39.16
N PRO A 408 -7.44 -10.26 40.28
CA PRO A 408 -8.45 -11.29 40.51
C PRO A 408 -9.59 -11.23 39.48
N LYS A 409 -10.30 -12.35 39.30
CA LYS A 409 -11.49 -12.42 38.44
C LYS A 409 -12.47 -11.29 38.74
N GLY A 410 -12.81 -10.51 37.72
CA GLY A 410 -13.79 -9.42 37.80
C GLY A 410 -13.28 -8.14 38.47
N ALA A 411 -12.02 -8.11 38.92
CA ALA A 411 -11.37 -6.87 39.34
C ALA A 411 -10.91 -6.07 38.11
N SER A 412 -10.80 -4.75 38.29
CA SER A 412 -10.21 -3.85 37.31
C SER A 412 -9.10 -3.03 37.93
N MET A 413 -8.11 -2.68 37.12
CA MET A 413 -7.00 -1.82 37.50
C MET A 413 -7.27 -0.41 36.95
N PRO A 414 -7.28 0.64 37.79
CA PRO A 414 -7.47 2.00 37.33
C PRO A 414 -6.27 2.45 36.49
N VAL A 415 -6.55 3.23 35.45
CA VAL A 415 -5.57 3.77 34.52
C VAL A 415 -5.78 5.26 34.39
N THR A 416 -4.70 6.03 34.48
CA THR A 416 -4.70 7.48 34.29
C THR A 416 -3.53 7.85 33.38
N LEU A 417 -3.83 8.36 32.20
CA LEU A 417 -2.84 8.74 31.18
C LEU A 417 -2.90 10.24 30.93
N LYS A 418 -1.76 10.93 31.02
CA LYS A 418 -1.66 12.34 30.60
C LYS A 418 -1.62 12.43 29.06
N VAL A 419 -1.63 13.67 28.57
CA VAL A 419 -1.50 13.98 27.14
C VAL A 419 -0.29 13.27 26.53
N LEU A 420 -0.53 12.51 25.45
CA LEU A 420 0.47 11.71 24.72
C LEU A 420 1.13 10.59 25.56
N GLU A 421 0.62 10.29 26.75
CA GLU A 421 1.01 9.08 27.47
C GLU A 421 0.24 7.87 26.95
N TYR A 422 0.91 6.73 27.01
CA TYR A 422 0.38 5.41 26.68
C TYR A 422 0.93 4.43 27.70
N GLU A 423 0.18 3.37 27.96
CA GLU A 423 0.68 2.19 28.67
C GLU A 423 0.19 0.95 27.91
N LEU A 424 0.99 -0.10 27.89
CA LEU A 424 0.58 -1.39 27.35
C LEU A 424 0.42 -2.35 28.52
N PHE A 425 -0.79 -2.91 28.64
CA PHE A 425 -1.12 -3.89 29.67
C PHE A 425 -1.20 -5.27 29.03
N HIS A 426 -0.31 -6.18 29.45
CA HIS A 426 -0.29 -7.56 29.03
C HIS A 426 -0.89 -8.44 30.13
N PHE A 427 -1.94 -9.18 29.80
CA PHE A 427 -2.66 -10.04 30.76
C PHE A 427 -2.25 -11.49 30.55
N TYR A 428 -1.80 -12.13 31.62
CA TYR A 428 -1.34 -13.51 31.62
C TYR A 428 -2.19 -14.35 32.56
N PRO A 429 -2.96 -15.31 32.05
CA PRO A 429 -3.72 -16.22 32.87
C PRO A 429 -2.80 -16.95 33.86
N ILE A 430 -3.16 -16.91 35.13
CA ILE A 430 -2.41 -17.61 36.17
C ILE A 430 -2.83 -19.08 36.17
N LYS A 431 -1.85 -19.97 36.24
CA LYS A 431 -2.07 -21.40 36.43
C LYS A 431 -1.48 -21.87 37.75
N GLU A 432 -2.23 -22.73 38.44
CA GLU A 432 -1.71 -23.47 39.58
C GLU A 432 -0.83 -24.61 39.07
N ILE A 433 0.47 -24.56 39.38
CA ILE A 433 1.46 -25.54 38.92
C ILE A 433 1.72 -26.65 39.94
N ALA A 434 1.48 -26.37 41.21
CA ALA A 434 1.46 -27.32 42.34
C ALA A 434 0.55 -26.76 43.43
N GLN A 435 0.21 -27.55 44.44
CA GLN A 435 -0.72 -27.14 45.49
C GLN A 435 -0.30 -25.82 46.16
N GLY A 436 -1.08 -24.75 45.93
CA GLY A 436 -0.79 -23.41 46.44
C GLY A 436 0.40 -22.70 45.79
N ILE A 437 0.79 -23.12 44.58
CA ILE A 437 1.85 -22.50 43.79
C ILE A 437 1.30 -22.11 42.43
N TRP A 438 1.27 -20.80 42.19
CA TRP A 438 0.81 -20.17 40.96
C TRP A 438 1.95 -19.63 40.11
N PHE A 439 1.79 -19.74 38.80
CA PHE A 439 2.77 -19.34 37.79
C PHE A 439 2.09 -18.72 36.57
N ALA A 440 2.75 -17.73 35.95
CA ALA A 440 2.38 -17.24 34.63
C ALA A 440 3.63 -16.86 33.80
N PRO A 441 3.75 -17.32 32.55
CA PRO A 441 4.86 -16.93 31.68
C PRO A 441 4.62 -15.53 31.11
N ILE A 442 5.53 -14.57 31.32
CA ILE A 442 5.38 -13.19 30.84
C ILE A 442 6.10 -13.02 29.49
N GLY A 443 7.37 -13.43 29.40
CA GLY A 443 8.16 -13.35 28.18
C GLY A 443 9.29 -12.31 28.25
N LEU A 444 9.67 -11.72 27.11
CA LEU A 444 10.74 -10.72 27.04
C LEU A 444 10.21 -9.34 27.47
N LEU A 445 10.67 -8.84 28.61
CA LEU A 445 10.10 -7.65 29.27
C LEU A 445 10.31 -6.35 28.50
N ASP A 446 11.36 -6.30 27.67
CA ASP A 446 11.76 -5.10 26.93
C ASP A 446 11.22 -5.10 25.48
N MET A 447 10.24 -5.98 25.18
CA MET A 447 9.54 -6.05 23.89
C MET A 447 8.09 -5.58 24.00
N PHE A 448 7.58 -4.83 23.01
CA PHE A 448 6.18 -4.39 22.98
C PHE A 448 5.17 -5.56 23.00
N ASN A 449 5.54 -6.71 22.42
CA ASN A 449 4.80 -7.97 22.52
C ASN A 449 5.57 -8.96 23.40
N THR A 450 5.59 -8.66 24.70
CA THR A 450 6.28 -9.44 25.74
C THR A 450 5.96 -10.93 25.67
N GLY A 451 4.67 -11.29 25.66
CA GLY A 451 4.19 -12.67 25.60
C GLY A 451 4.51 -13.42 24.31
N GLY A 452 4.76 -12.72 23.22
CA GLY A 452 5.08 -13.31 21.92
C GLY A 452 6.41 -14.08 21.89
N ALA A 453 7.24 -13.94 22.92
CA ALA A 453 8.48 -14.70 23.07
C ALA A 453 8.26 -16.12 23.62
N VAL A 454 7.08 -16.45 24.15
CA VAL A 454 6.78 -17.77 24.72
C VAL A 454 6.13 -18.65 23.66
N GLU A 455 6.84 -19.67 23.17
CA GLU A 455 6.34 -20.60 22.16
C GLU A 455 5.60 -21.79 22.78
N GLN A 456 6.13 -22.31 23.90
CA GLN A 456 5.55 -23.46 24.59
C GLN A 456 5.66 -23.28 26.11
N PHE A 457 4.66 -23.78 26.83
CA PHE A 457 4.59 -23.77 28.29
C PHE A 457 4.11 -25.14 28.78
N GLU A 458 5.03 -25.87 29.42
CA GLU A 458 4.76 -27.19 29.98
C GLU A 458 4.99 -27.20 31.49
N ILE A 459 4.14 -27.94 32.19
CA ILE A 459 4.19 -28.10 33.65
C ILE A 459 4.48 -29.56 33.94
N HIS A 460 5.53 -29.82 34.72
CA HIS A 460 5.88 -31.15 35.20
C HIS A 460 5.76 -31.21 36.72
N GLN A 461 4.69 -31.84 37.22
CA GLN A 461 4.48 -32.03 38.65
C GLN A 461 5.27 -33.22 39.19
N LYS A 462 5.87 -33.04 40.38
CA LYS A 462 6.51 -34.09 41.18
C LYS A 462 6.12 -33.92 42.65
N GLY A 463 4.93 -34.44 43.00
CA GLY A 463 4.40 -34.34 44.37
C GLY A 463 4.09 -32.89 44.76
N VAL A 464 4.76 -32.38 45.79
CA VAL A 464 4.59 -30.99 46.28
C VAL A 464 5.43 -29.97 45.51
N ALA A 465 6.26 -30.40 44.55
CA ALA A 465 7.09 -29.54 43.73
C ALA A 465 6.66 -29.59 42.26
N ALA A 466 6.90 -28.50 41.53
CA ALA A 466 6.68 -28.41 40.10
C ALA A 466 7.93 -27.87 39.39
N SER A 467 8.18 -28.39 38.19
CA SER A 467 9.12 -27.81 37.24
C SER A 467 8.32 -27.23 36.08
N VAL A 468 8.65 -26.01 35.67
CA VAL A 468 8.06 -25.38 34.50
C VAL A 468 9.12 -25.34 33.39
N SER A 469 8.74 -25.83 32.21
CA SER A 469 9.56 -25.79 31.01
C SER A 469 8.94 -24.78 30.03
N LEU A 470 9.73 -23.80 29.60
CA LEU A 470 9.31 -22.83 28.59
C LEU A 470 10.19 -22.99 27.36
N LYS A 471 9.58 -23.14 26.19
CA LYS A 471 10.26 -22.92 24.91
C LYS A 471 10.07 -21.47 24.53
N VAL A 472 11.16 -20.75 24.31
CA VAL A 472 11.14 -19.30 24.11
C VAL A 472 11.96 -18.91 22.89
N ARG A 473 11.64 -17.74 22.33
CA ARG A 473 12.31 -17.18 21.16
C ARG A 473 12.80 -15.77 21.42
N GLY A 474 13.96 -15.45 20.86
CA GLY A 474 14.61 -14.15 21.01
C GLY A 474 15.60 -14.13 22.18
N SER A 475 16.15 -12.96 22.45
CA SER A 475 17.16 -12.73 23.48
C SER A 475 16.91 -11.41 24.17
N GLY A 476 17.16 -11.33 25.46
CA GLY A 476 16.89 -10.15 26.28
C GLY A 476 16.45 -10.54 27.69
N ARG A 477 16.06 -9.55 28.50
CA ARG A 477 15.61 -9.77 29.87
C ARG A 477 14.28 -10.51 29.88
N PHE A 478 14.28 -11.75 30.37
CA PHE A 478 13.08 -12.58 30.41
C PHE A 478 12.41 -12.48 31.78
N GLY A 479 11.07 -12.50 31.79
CA GLY A 479 10.26 -12.41 32.98
C GLY A 479 9.23 -13.52 33.09
N VAL A 480 8.99 -13.96 34.31
CA VAL A 480 7.87 -14.84 34.68
C VAL A 480 7.29 -14.40 36.02
N TYR A 481 6.01 -14.69 36.26
CA TYR A 481 5.42 -14.59 37.58
C TYR A 481 5.51 -15.93 38.30
N CYS A 482 6.02 -15.89 39.53
CA CYS A 482 6.07 -17.00 40.46
C CYS A 482 5.54 -16.55 41.82
N SER A 483 4.46 -17.16 42.29
CA SER A 483 3.93 -16.91 43.65
C SER A 483 4.89 -17.29 44.78
N GLN A 484 5.87 -18.17 44.51
CA GLN A 484 6.94 -18.54 45.43
C GLN A 484 8.30 -18.41 44.75
N ARG A 485 9.34 -18.14 45.54
CA ARG A 485 10.71 -18.02 45.03
C ARG A 485 11.15 -19.34 44.36
N PRO A 486 11.56 -19.32 43.09
CA PRO A 486 12.13 -20.50 42.45
C PRO A 486 13.39 -20.98 43.17
N VAL A 487 13.62 -22.30 43.16
CA VAL A 487 14.85 -22.88 43.72
C VAL A 487 16.01 -22.81 42.73
N LYS A 488 15.70 -22.93 41.44
CA LYS A 488 16.68 -23.02 40.34
C LYS A 488 16.08 -22.47 39.04
N CYS A 489 16.90 -21.81 38.24
CA CYS A 489 16.59 -21.39 36.87
C CYS A 489 17.64 -21.97 35.91
N VAL A 490 17.20 -22.50 34.77
CA VAL A 490 18.08 -23.08 33.75
C VAL A 490 17.67 -22.53 32.38
N VAL A 491 18.65 -22.06 31.60
CA VAL A 491 18.45 -21.59 30.23
C VAL A 491 19.38 -22.40 29.32
N GLY A 492 18.78 -23.16 28.40
CA GLY A 492 19.49 -24.20 27.65
C GLY A 492 20.01 -25.28 28.61
N ASP A 493 21.31 -25.54 28.58
CA ASP A 493 21.96 -26.53 29.45
C ASP A 493 22.64 -25.89 30.69
N ASN A 494 22.50 -24.57 30.89
CA ASN A 494 23.23 -23.83 31.90
C ASN A 494 22.30 -23.33 33.03
N GLU A 495 22.72 -23.54 34.27
CA GLU A 495 22.09 -22.88 35.43
C GLU A 495 22.39 -21.38 35.39
N ASN A 496 21.35 -20.57 35.54
CA ASN A 496 21.45 -19.11 35.45
C ASN A 496 21.07 -18.46 36.77
N GLU A 497 21.75 -17.36 37.10
CA GLU A 497 21.33 -16.49 38.19
C GLU A 497 20.00 -15.83 37.82
N PHE A 498 19.13 -15.65 38.82
CA PHE A 498 17.84 -14.99 38.64
C PHE A 498 17.57 -14.05 39.81
N LYS A 499 16.81 -12.99 39.53
CA LYS A 499 16.30 -12.06 40.53
C LYS A 499 14.83 -12.38 40.80
N TYR A 500 14.47 -12.57 42.06
CA TYR A 500 13.10 -12.78 42.52
C TYR A 500 12.64 -11.62 43.41
N GLU A 501 11.52 -11.01 43.05
CA GLU A 501 10.89 -9.93 43.79
C GLU A 501 9.72 -10.46 44.62
N SER A 502 9.90 -10.55 45.93
CA SER A 502 8.93 -11.21 46.83
C SER A 502 7.59 -10.48 46.96
N GLU A 503 7.56 -9.17 46.72
CA GLU A 503 6.33 -8.37 46.82
C GLU A 503 5.40 -8.62 45.63
N THR A 504 5.99 -8.88 44.46
CA THR A 504 5.29 -8.92 43.18
C THR A 504 5.24 -10.31 42.56
N GLY A 505 6.11 -11.22 43.03
CA GLY A 505 6.33 -12.53 42.43
C GLY A 505 7.10 -12.49 41.10
N LEU A 506 7.58 -11.33 40.66
CA LEU A 506 8.33 -11.22 39.42
C LEU A 506 9.69 -11.91 39.55
N THR A 507 9.95 -12.87 38.67
CA THR A 507 11.25 -13.49 38.50
C THR A 507 11.84 -13.06 37.16
N THR A 508 13.07 -12.56 37.17
CA THR A 508 13.79 -12.16 35.95
C THR A 508 15.16 -12.82 35.85
N PHE A 509 15.58 -13.13 34.63
CA PHE A 509 16.87 -13.73 34.30
C PHE A 509 17.26 -13.45 32.86
#